data_AF-A0A2A6CW88-F1
#
_entry.id   AF-A0A2A6CW88-F1
#
_cell.length_a   1.000
_cell.length_b   1.000
_cell.length_c   1.000
_cell.angle_alpha   90.00
_cell.angle_beta   90.00
_cell.angle_gamma   90.00
#
_symmetry.space_group_name_H-M   'P 1'
#
loop_
_entity.id
_entity.type
_entity.pdbx_description
1 polymer ?
#
loop_
_entity_poly.entity_id
_entity_poly.type
_entity_poly.pdbx_seq_one_letter_code
_entity_poly.pdbx_strand_id
1 'polypeptide(L)'
;MGLLISLLSQSELKRLKRENAQYMRDLCVMTACLHYSQAAKNKKISLLKSLVRFQTFVKSVATQGGIKQKERSKEVLFPSETVVASKRNGSPLISIDCASVLEGTQKFKEEFGERYCINGRDHLMPPFKIGSLLSVIREDTEGDRRRLALYIHNDKSAFRNIFPREVLCSEGVLGLLRSHFVLWPWDVTEKVNERMLMNELSRCPREISRVVTAVLEQVDRNVDLFPFLIVFKMMNERELKMVDYTTGAFSPTQAREKLISCMDD
;
A
#
# COMPACT_ATOMS: atom_id res chain seq x y z
N MET A 1 36.99 29.03 -46.13
CA MET A 1 35.70 29.53 -45.57
C MET A 1 35.93 30.71 -44.62
N GLY A 2 36.63 31.76 -45.06
CA GLY A 2 37.07 32.86 -44.18
C GLY A 2 36.77 34.27 -44.69
N LEU A 3 35.93 34.44 -45.72
CA LEU A 3 35.73 35.73 -46.40
C LEU A 3 34.25 36.10 -46.62
N LEU A 4 33.33 35.59 -45.81
CA LEU A 4 31.90 35.94 -45.88
C LEU A 4 31.38 36.75 -44.67
N ILE A 5 32.25 37.11 -43.72
CA ILE A 5 31.83 37.79 -42.46
C ILE A 5 32.13 39.30 -42.46
N SER A 6 32.89 39.85 -43.41
CA SER A 6 33.40 41.22 -43.32
C SER A 6 32.51 42.35 -43.87
N LEU A 7 31.21 42.14 -44.09
CA LEU A 7 30.30 43.19 -44.59
C LEU A 7 28.99 43.36 -43.81
N LEU A 8 28.83 42.72 -42.65
CA LEU A 8 27.70 43.04 -41.77
C LEU A 8 28.04 44.27 -40.93
N SER A 9 27.22 45.31 -41.06
CA SER A 9 27.34 46.50 -40.20
C SER A 9 27.26 46.10 -38.73
N GLN A 10 27.98 46.79 -37.83
CA GLN A 10 27.87 46.61 -36.38
C GLN A 10 26.41 46.73 -35.88
N SER A 11 25.56 47.47 -36.59
CA SER A 11 24.12 47.55 -36.31
C SER A 11 23.38 46.24 -36.64
N GLU A 12 23.73 45.58 -37.75
CA GLU A 12 23.13 44.31 -38.17
C GLU A 12 23.55 43.16 -37.26
N LEU A 13 24.81 43.12 -36.83
CA LEU A 13 25.28 42.12 -35.87
C LEU A 13 24.56 42.25 -34.51
N LYS A 14 24.34 43.48 -34.04
CA LYS A 14 23.56 43.74 -32.81
C LYS A 14 22.09 43.35 -32.98
N ARG A 15 21.51 43.60 -34.16
CA ARG A 15 20.14 43.20 -34.48
C ARG A 15 19.98 41.67 -34.48
N LEU A 16 20.86 40.95 -35.19
CA LEU A 16 20.87 39.49 -35.23
C LEU A 16 21.06 38.86 -33.84
N LYS A 17 21.92 39.44 -32.99
CA LYS A 17 22.07 38.97 -31.59
C LYS A 17 20.79 39.15 -30.77
N ARG A 18 20.05 40.24 -30.97
CA ARG A 18 18.76 40.49 -30.29
C ARG A 18 17.66 39.56 -30.78
N GLU A 19 17.57 39.36 -32.10
CA GLU A 19 16.61 38.43 -32.73
C GLU A 19 16.89 36.98 -32.29
N ASN A 20 18.16 36.57 -32.25
CA ASN A 20 18.55 35.23 -31.77
C ASN A 20 18.28 35.07 -30.25
N ALA A 21 18.55 36.09 -29.44
CA ALA A 21 18.20 36.07 -28.01
C ALA A 21 16.68 35.99 -27.78
N GLN A 22 15.87 36.63 -28.63
CA GLN A 22 14.42 36.53 -28.58
C GLN A 22 13.95 35.13 -28.98
N TYR A 23 14.47 34.58 -30.08
CA TYR A 23 14.19 33.23 -30.53
C TYR A 23 14.51 32.18 -29.46
N MET A 24 15.65 32.31 -28.78
CA MET A 24 16.04 31.41 -27.68
C MET A 24 15.10 31.52 -26.47
N ARG A 25 14.59 32.71 -26.16
CA ARG A 25 13.57 32.89 -25.10
C ARG A 25 12.26 32.20 -25.48
N ASP A 26 11.79 32.40 -26.70
CA ASP A 26 10.53 31.83 -27.19
C ASP A 26 10.59 30.29 -27.26
N LEU A 27 11.74 29.74 -27.68
CA LEU A 27 11.98 28.29 -27.67
C LEU A 27 11.98 27.70 -26.25
N CYS A 28 12.54 28.42 -25.28
CA CYS A 28 12.57 28.01 -23.88
C CYS A 28 11.15 27.98 -23.27
N VAL A 29 10.33 28.99 -23.55
CA VAL A 29 8.91 29.05 -23.14
C VAL A 29 8.11 27.91 -23.76
N MET A 30 8.25 27.66 -25.06
CA MET A 30 7.57 26.57 -25.75
C MET A 30 7.95 25.21 -25.17
N THR A 31 9.23 25.00 -24.86
CA THR A 31 9.73 23.78 -24.24
C THR A 31 9.16 23.60 -22.82
N ALA A 32 9.08 24.67 -22.03
CA ALA A 32 8.46 24.63 -20.71
C ALA A 32 6.95 24.32 -20.78
N CYS A 33 6.22 24.91 -21.73
CA CYS A 33 4.81 24.63 -21.97
C CYS A 33 4.55 23.18 -22.40
N LEU A 34 5.42 22.61 -23.25
CA LEU A 34 5.38 21.20 -23.64
C LEU A 34 5.58 20.28 -22.44
N HIS A 35 6.62 20.51 -21.63
CA HIS A 35 6.86 19.73 -20.41
C HIS A 35 5.69 19.84 -19.42
N TYR A 36 5.13 21.03 -19.24
CA TYR A 36 3.95 21.22 -18.37
C TYR A 36 2.72 20.46 -18.88
N SER A 37 2.43 20.55 -20.18
CA SER A 37 1.33 19.82 -20.82
C SER A 37 1.49 18.30 -20.69
N GLN A 38 2.72 17.81 -20.84
CA GLN A 38 3.04 16.39 -20.75
C GLN A 38 2.96 15.89 -19.29
N ALA A 39 3.43 16.67 -18.33
CA ALA A 39 3.26 16.40 -16.90
C ALA A 39 1.78 16.36 -16.50
N ALA A 40 0.96 17.29 -17.00
CA ALA A 40 -0.49 17.30 -16.74
C ALA A 40 -1.20 16.08 -17.33
N LYS A 41 -0.84 15.66 -18.55
CA LYS A 41 -1.35 14.43 -19.18
C LYS A 41 -0.96 13.19 -18.38
N ASN A 42 0.31 13.08 -17.96
CA ASN A 42 0.80 11.96 -17.16
C ASN A 42 0.10 11.88 -15.80
N LYS A 43 -0.13 13.03 -15.14
CA LYS A 43 -0.90 13.11 -13.90
C LYS A 43 -2.34 12.63 -14.09
N LYS A 44 -3.00 13.03 -15.19
CA LYS A 44 -4.36 12.58 -15.53
C LYS A 44 -4.42 11.07 -15.76
N ILE A 45 -3.47 10.49 -16.50
CA ILE A 45 -3.38 9.04 -16.74
C ILE A 45 -3.15 8.28 -15.43
N SER A 46 -2.25 8.77 -14.57
CA SER A 46 -1.99 8.17 -13.25
C SER A 46 -3.23 8.19 -12.35
N LEU A 47 -3.99 9.29 -12.34
CA LEU A 47 -5.25 9.39 -11.61
C LEU A 47 -6.31 8.42 -12.15
N LEU A 48 -6.44 8.30 -13.48
CA LEU A 48 -7.37 7.36 -14.10
C LEU A 48 -7.03 5.90 -13.76
N LYS A 49 -5.75 5.51 -13.83
CA LYS A 49 -5.31 4.16 -13.44
C LYS A 49 -5.65 3.87 -11.97
N SER A 50 -5.35 4.82 -11.07
CA SER A 50 -5.67 4.71 -9.63
C SER A 50 -7.18 4.60 -9.38
N LEU A 51 -7.99 5.39 -10.10
CA LEU A 51 -9.45 5.35 -9.98
C LEU A 51 -10.01 4.02 -10.47
N VAL A 52 -9.52 3.50 -11.61
CA VAL A 52 -9.91 2.18 -12.12
C VAL A 52 -9.54 1.09 -11.12
N ARG A 53 -8.34 1.13 -10.53
CA ARG A 53 -7.94 0.16 -9.50
C ARG A 53 -8.81 0.23 -8.26
N PHE A 54 -9.12 1.43 -7.79
CA PHE A 54 -10.03 1.63 -6.66
C PHE A 54 -11.44 1.13 -6.97
N GLN A 55 -11.98 1.40 -8.17
CA GLN A 55 -13.29 0.91 -8.59
C GLN A 55 -13.30 -0.62 -8.72
N THR A 56 -12.24 -1.22 -9.27
CA THR A 56 -12.07 -2.68 -9.34
C THR A 56 -11.94 -3.28 -7.96
N PHE A 57 -11.21 -2.64 -7.04
CA PHE A 57 -11.13 -3.03 -5.64
C PHE A 57 -12.52 -3.02 -4.99
N VAL A 58 -13.25 -1.91 -5.03
CA VAL A 58 -14.59 -1.81 -4.44
C VAL A 58 -15.55 -2.85 -5.03
N LYS A 59 -15.49 -3.07 -6.36
CA LYS A 59 -16.28 -4.10 -7.04
C LYS A 59 -15.89 -5.50 -6.60
N SER A 60 -14.60 -5.84 -6.56
CA SER A 60 -14.12 -7.16 -6.15
C SER A 60 -14.50 -7.46 -4.71
N VAL A 61 -14.36 -6.49 -3.81
CA VAL A 61 -14.75 -6.66 -2.40
C VAL A 61 -16.28 -6.80 -2.29
N ALA A 62 -17.06 -6.04 -3.07
CA ALA A 62 -18.52 -6.14 -3.08
C ALA A 62 -19.04 -7.47 -3.68
N THR A 63 -18.42 -7.97 -4.75
CA THR A 63 -18.76 -9.26 -5.36
C THR A 63 -18.49 -10.41 -4.41
N GLN A 64 -17.40 -10.37 -3.65
CA GLN A 64 -17.10 -11.38 -2.64
C GLN A 64 -18.05 -11.31 -1.42
N GLY A 65 -18.69 -10.16 -1.17
CA GLY A 65 -19.78 -10.03 -0.19
C GLY A 65 -21.18 -10.44 -0.70
N GLY A 66 -21.34 -10.63 -2.02
CA GLY A 66 -22.63 -10.95 -2.65
C GLY A 66 -22.88 -12.43 -2.94
N ILE A 67 -21.90 -13.31 -2.71
CA ILE A 67 -22.07 -14.76 -2.89
C ILE A 67 -22.84 -15.30 -1.68
N LYS A 68 -24.17 -15.31 -1.78
CA LYS A 68 -25.00 -16.20 -0.97
C LYS A 68 -24.52 -17.63 -1.23
N GLN A 69 -24.13 -18.32 -0.15
CA GLN A 69 -23.82 -19.75 -0.13
C GLN A 69 -24.89 -20.53 -0.89
N LYS A 70 -24.51 -21.08 -2.05
CA LYS A 70 -25.16 -22.26 -2.60
C LYS A 70 -24.09 -23.18 -3.15
N GLU A 71 -23.84 -24.23 -2.37
CA GLU A 71 -23.10 -25.47 -2.70
C GLU A 71 -21.61 -25.25 -3.03
N ARG A 72 -20.66 -26.01 -2.50
CA ARG A 72 -20.66 -27.44 -2.21
C ARG A 72 -19.42 -27.72 -1.37
N SER A 73 -19.56 -28.53 -0.33
CA SER A 73 -18.46 -29.14 0.40
C SER A 73 -17.48 -29.79 -0.59
N LYS A 74 -16.33 -29.14 -0.78
CA LYS A 74 -15.09 -29.81 -1.11
C LYS A 74 -14.12 -29.38 -0.03
N GLU A 75 -13.94 -30.26 0.95
CA GLU A 75 -12.77 -30.20 1.81
C GLU A 75 -11.56 -30.11 0.89
N VAL A 76 -10.96 -28.92 0.84
CA VAL A 76 -9.57 -28.80 0.43
C VAL A 76 -8.81 -29.48 1.56
N LEU A 77 -8.49 -30.75 1.35
CA LEU A 77 -7.65 -31.55 2.23
C LEU A 77 -6.25 -30.92 2.23
N PHE A 78 -6.05 -29.96 3.12
CA PHE A 78 -4.71 -29.54 3.51
C PHE A 78 -4.10 -30.71 4.31
N PRO A 79 -2.85 -31.12 4.03
CA PRO A 79 -2.19 -32.16 4.81
C PRO A 79 -2.20 -31.75 6.27
N SER A 80 -2.73 -32.62 7.13
CA SER A 80 -2.79 -32.43 8.57
C SER A 80 -1.38 -32.49 9.17
N GLU A 81 -0.63 -31.40 9.05
CA GLU A 81 0.46 -31.14 9.99
C GLU A 81 -0.17 -30.64 11.29
N THR A 82 0.18 -31.32 12.38
CA THR A 82 -0.25 -31.11 13.76
C THR A 82 -0.53 -29.63 14.06
N VAL A 83 -1.82 -29.28 14.07
CA VAL A 83 -2.32 -28.04 14.65
C VAL A 83 -2.10 -28.14 16.15
N VAL A 84 -0.89 -27.79 16.60
CA VAL A 84 -0.69 -27.42 18.01
C VAL A 84 -1.53 -26.16 18.18
N ALA A 85 -2.74 -26.36 18.69
CA ALA A 85 -3.67 -25.29 19.00
C ALA A 85 -2.98 -24.38 20.02
N SER A 86 -2.51 -23.21 19.57
CA SER A 86 -2.14 -22.15 20.49
C SER A 86 -3.38 -21.81 21.29
N LYS A 87 -3.25 -21.80 22.62
CA LYS A 87 -4.30 -21.57 23.62
C LYS A 87 -5.06 -20.23 23.45
N ARG A 88 -4.67 -19.38 22.49
CA ARG A 88 -5.20 -18.03 22.23
C ARG A 88 -5.95 -17.89 20.90
N ASN A 89 -6.31 -18.99 20.23
CA ASN A 89 -7.15 -18.93 19.04
C ASN A 89 -8.50 -18.27 19.39
N GLY A 90 -8.74 -17.04 18.94
CA GLY A 90 -9.98 -16.30 19.23
C GLY A 90 -9.79 -15.02 20.06
N SER A 91 -8.58 -14.67 20.51
CA SER A 91 -8.32 -13.38 21.16
C SER A 91 -7.77 -12.36 20.16
N PRO A 92 -8.16 -11.06 20.25
CA PRO A 92 -7.59 -10.03 19.40
C PRO A 92 -6.07 -9.92 19.59
N LEU A 93 -5.37 -9.48 18.55
CA LEU A 93 -3.94 -9.16 18.58
C LEU A 93 -3.67 -7.81 19.27
N ILE A 94 -4.66 -6.92 19.29
CA ILE A 94 -4.62 -5.68 20.10
C ILE A 94 -5.69 -5.77 21.17
N SER A 95 -5.25 -5.74 22.43
CA SER A 95 -6.15 -5.77 23.58
C SER A 95 -6.90 -4.43 23.73
N ILE A 96 -8.09 -4.48 24.32
CA ILE A 96 -9.00 -3.33 24.46
C ILE A 96 -8.48 -2.24 25.44
N ASP A 97 -7.50 -2.58 26.26
CA ASP A 97 -6.87 -1.71 27.26
C ASP A 97 -5.75 -0.83 26.68
N CYS A 98 -5.32 -1.10 25.44
CA CYS A 98 -4.32 -0.26 24.78
C CYS A 98 -4.82 1.18 24.64
N ALA A 99 -4.14 2.13 25.29
CA ALA A 99 -4.56 3.52 25.35
C ALA A 99 -4.11 4.34 24.14
N SER A 100 -3.20 3.80 23.32
CA SER A 100 -2.59 4.53 22.20
C SER A 100 -2.29 3.65 20.99
N VAL A 101 -2.11 4.28 19.83
CA VAL A 101 -1.68 3.60 18.59
C VAL A 101 -0.30 2.97 18.75
N LEU A 102 0.61 3.65 19.46
CA LEU A 102 1.95 3.13 19.74
C LEU A 102 1.87 1.80 20.48
N GLU A 103 1.17 1.80 21.62
CA GLU A 103 0.96 0.61 22.44
C GLU A 103 0.23 -0.50 21.65
N GLY A 104 -0.80 -0.14 20.88
CA GLY A 104 -1.50 -1.08 20.02
C GLY A 104 -0.58 -1.77 19.01
N THR A 105 0.29 -1.02 18.32
CA THR A 105 1.25 -1.62 17.36
C THR A 105 2.34 -2.47 18.04
N GLN A 106 2.75 -2.13 19.25
CA GLN A 106 3.67 -2.95 20.05
C GLN A 106 2.99 -4.27 20.43
N LYS A 107 1.80 -4.18 21.02
CA LYS A 107 1.03 -5.34 21.47
C LYS A 107 0.68 -6.27 20.31
N PHE A 108 0.28 -5.69 19.18
CA PHE A 108 0.05 -6.45 17.94
C PHE A 108 1.26 -7.30 17.58
N LYS A 109 2.45 -6.71 17.55
CA LYS A 109 3.68 -7.39 17.15
C LYS A 109 4.02 -8.52 18.13
N GLU A 110 3.92 -8.27 19.43
CA GLU A 110 4.15 -9.29 20.46
C GLU A 110 3.19 -10.48 20.30
N GLU A 111 1.88 -10.22 20.26
CA GLU A 111 0.86 -11.26 20.14
C GLU A 111 0.93 -12.00 18.80
N PHE A 112 1.30 -11.30 17.72
CA PHE A 112 1.54 -11.93 16.41
C PHE A 112 2.70 -12.93 16.49
N GLY A 113 3.83 -12.52 17.07
CA GLY A 113 5.01 -13.38 17.22
C GLY A 113 4.69 -14.63 18.07
N GLU A 114 4.04 -14.42 19.22
CA GLU A 114 3.63 -15.51 20.12
C GLU A 114 2.58 -16.46 19.53
N ARG A 115 1.84 -16.03 18.50
CA ARG A 115 0.79 -16.85 17.86
C ARG A 115 1.25 -17.55 16.59
N TYR A 116 2.11 -16.90 15.82
CA TYR A 116 2.44 -17.31 14.44
C TYR A 116 3.92 -17.62 14.22
N CYS A 117 4.82 -17.11 15.06
CA CYS A 117 6.27 -17.26 14.91
C CYS A 117 6.91 -18.15 16.00
N ILE A 118 6.11 -18.97 16.69
CA ILE A 118 6.59 -19.90 17.73
C ILE A 118 7.52 -20.99 17.18
N ASN A 119 8.23 -21.67 18.09
CA ASN A 119 9.08 -22.85 17.80
C ASN A 119 10.27 -22.55 16.85
N GLY A 120 11.00 -21.45 17.09
CA GLY A 120 12.20 -21.09 16.31
C GLY A 120 11.90 -20.43 14.96
N ARG A 121 10.64 -20.06 14.72
CA ARG A 121 10.19 -19.31 13.53
C ARG A 121 10.30 -17.79 13.69
N ASP A 122 11.10 -17.31 14.64
CA ASP A 122 11.34 -15.88 14.84
C ASP A 122 11.93 -15.20 13.59
N HIS A 123 12.74 -15.94 12.81
CA HIS A 123 13.27 -15.48 11.53
C HIS A 123 12.18 -15.26 10.46
N LEU A 124 10.95 -15.76 10.66
CA LEU A 124 9.79 -15.53 9.80
C LEU A 124 8.93 -14.34 10.24
N MET A 125 9.33 -13.63 11.29
CA MET A 125 8.61 -12.47 11.80
C MET A 125 8.54 -11.35 10.74
N PRO A 126 7.33 -10.91 10.35
CA PRO A 126 7.17 -9.76 9.47
C PRO A 126 7.75 -8.48 10.08
N PRO A 127 8.35 -7.58 9.27
CA PRO A 127 9.01 -6.37 9.74
C PRO A 127 8.01 -5.28 10.11
N PHE A 128 7.10 -5.56 11.06
CA PHE A 128 6.09 -4.63 11.52
C PHE A 128 6.71 -3.37 12.11
N LYS A 129 6.29 -2.22 11.58
CA LYS A 129 6.59 -0.90 12.12
C LYS A 129 5.71 -0.59 13.32
N ILE A 130 6.35 0.01 14.32
CA ILE A 130 5.73 0.40 15.58
C ILE A 130 5.59 1.92 15.58
N GLY A 131 4.46 2.42 16.07
CA GLY A 131 4.18 3.85 16.18
C GLY A 131 3.04 4.33 15.28
N SER A 132 2.88 5.65 15.22
CA SER A 132 1.79 6.28 14.46
C SER A 132 1.93 6.02 12.95
N LEU A 133 0.80 5.85 12.26
CA LEU A 133 0.81 5.62 10.82
C LEU A 133 1.34 6.85 10.08
N LEU A 134 1.01 8.05 10.56
CA LEU A 134 1.48 9.30 9.98
C LEU A 134 3.00 9.47 10.08
N SER A 135 3.61 9.13 11.23
CA SER A 135 5.07 9.20 11.37
C SER A 135 5.76 8.20 10.45
N VAL A 136 5.23 6.98 10.35
CA VAL A 136 5.76 5.94 9.44
C VAL A 136 5.66 6.38 7.98
N ILE A 137 4.56 7.00 7.56
CA ILE A 137 4.44 7.57 6.21
C ILE A 137 5.52 8.62 5.97
N ARG A 138 5.75 9.54 6.91
CA ARG A 138 6.73 10.63 6.75
C ARG A 138 8.18 10.14 6.77
N GLU A 139 8.52 9.28 7.71
CA GLU A 139 9.92 8.93 7.98
C GLU A 139 10.42 7.78 7.09
N ASP A 140 9.55 6.82 6.79
CA ASP A 140 9.95 5.57 6.15
C ASP A 140 9.53 5.47 4.68
N THR A 141 8.63 6.34 4.19
CA THR A 141 8.11 6.28 2.79
C THR A 141 8.45 7.51 1.93
N GLU A 142 9.01 8.57 2.51
CA GLU A 142 9.47 9.75 1.78
C GLU A 142 10.84 9.51 1.11
N GLY A 143 11.00 9.99 -0.14
CA GLY A 143 12.28 9.98 -0.86
C GLY A 143 12.66 8.65 -1.55
N ASP A 144 11.70 7.99 -2.21
CA ASP A 144 11.86 6.73 -2.98
C ASP A 144 12.18 5.49 -2.12
N ARG A 145 12.04 5.64 -0.80
CA ARG A 145 12.31 4.61 0.20
C ARG A 145 11.04 3.81 0.44
N ARG A 146 10.86 2.70 -0.27
CA ARG A 146 9.86 1.63 0.02
C ARG A 146 8.37 2.04 -0.07
N ARG A 147 7.52 1.06 -0.38
CA ARG A 147 6.06 1.21 -0.47
C ARG A 147 5.40 0.95 0.88
N LEU A 148 4.31 1.64 1.20
CA LEU A 148 3.55 1.35 2.42
C LEU A 148 2.69 0.11 2.21
N ALA A 149 2.78 -0.87 3.11
CA ALA A 149 1.90 -2.02 3.16
C ALA A 149 1.12 -1.98 4.47
N LEU A 150 -0.19 -1.77 4.39
CA LEU A 150 -1.09 -1.71 5.54
C LEU A 150 -1.70 -3.08 5.77
N TYR A 151 -1.38 -3.71 6.90
CA TYR A 151 -1.91 -5.02 7.27
C TYR A 151 -3.05 -4.86 8.27
N ILE A 152 -4.28 -5.15 7.84
CA ILE A 152 -5.47 -5.07 8.69
C ILE A 152 -5.94 -6.49 9.03
N HIS A 153 -5.93 -6.79 10.33
CA HIS A 153 -6.31 -8.08 10.88
C HIS A 153 -7.71 -8.03 11.50
N ASN A 154 -8.40 -9.17 11.47
CA ASN A 154 -9.62 -9.40 12.24
C ASN A 154 -9.70 -10.88 12.64
N ASP A 155 -9.68 -11.14 13.94
CA ASP A 155 -9.67 -12.48 14.52
C ASP A 155 -11.05 -13.17 14.45
N LYS A 156 -12.06 -12.51 13.87
CA LYS A 156 -13.35 -13.14 13.53
C LYS A 156 -13.36 -13.82 12.16
N SER A 157 -12.34 -13.58 11.32
CA SER A 157 -12.24 -14.20 9.98
C SER A 157 -11.89 -15.68 10.03
N ALA A 158 -12.40 -16.46 9.08
CA ALA A 158 -11.96 -17.83 8.81
C ALA A 158 -10.48 -17.93 8.42
N PHE A 159 -9.90 -16.90 7.78
CA PHE A 159 -8.50 -16.89 7.32
C PHE A 159 -7.53 -16.27 8.33
N ARG A 160 -8.00 -15.91 9.53
CA ARG A 160 -7.18 -15.27 10.58
C ARG A 160 -5.92 -16.05 10.93
N ASN A 161 -5.92 -17.38 10.81
CA ASN A 161 -4.78 -18.24 11.12
C ASN A 161 -3.97 -18.61 9.88
N ILE A 162 -4.65 -18.81 8.75
CA ILE A 162 -4.03 -19.32 7.52
C ILE A 162 -3.20 -18.22 6.87
N PHE A 163 -3.78 -17.03 6.69
CA PHE A 163 -3.07 -15.96 5.98
C PHE A 163 -1.79 -15.50 6.71
N PRO A 164 -1.78 -15.25 8.05
CA PRO A 164 -0.54 -14.93 8.73
C PRO A 164 0.54 -16.01 8.61
N ARG A 165 0.17 -17.28 8.79
CA ARG A 165 1.13 -18.40 8.86
C ARG A 165 1.64 -18.81 7.49
N GLU A 166 0.73 -19.02 6.55
CA GLU A 166 1.04 -19.61 5.25
C GLU A 166 1.41 -18.54 4.21
N VAL A 167 0.82 -17.36 4.28
CA VAL A 167 0.99 -16.30 3.27
C VAL A 167 2.00 -15.26 3.75
N LEU A 168 1.69 -14.56 4.84
CA LEU A 168 2.49 -13.42 5.31
C LEU A 168 3.88 -13.86 5.82
N CYS A 169 3.96 -14.99 6.50
CA CYS A 169 5.22 -15.58 6.99
C CYS A 169 5.92 -16.46 5.94
N SER A 170 5.44 -16.55 4.70
CA SER A 170 6.16 -17.27 3.65
C SER A 170 7.43 -16.52 3.25
N GLU A 171 8.54 -17.23 3.06
CA GLU A 171 9.85 -16.64 2.74
C GLU A 171 9.80 -15.70 1.52
N GLY A 172 9.05 -16.07 0.48
CA GLY A 172 8.92 -15.27 -0.73
C GLY A 172 8.20 -13.94 -0.51
N VAL A 173 7.14 -13.92 0.29
CA VAL A 173 6.41 -12.69 0.64
C VAL A 173 7.22 -11.86 1.63
N LEU A 174 7.80 -12.52 2.63
CA LEU A 174 8.55 -11.88 3.70
C LEU A 174 9.83 -11.20 3.20
N GLY A 175 10.56 -11.82 2.26
CA GLY A 175 11.73 -11.23 1.61
C GLY A 175 11.40 -9.93 0.89
N LEU A 176 10.25 -9.87 0.21
CA LEU A 176 9.75 -8.66 -0.43
C LEU A 176 9.39 -7.60 0.61
N LEU A 177 8.63 -7.98 1.64
CA LEU A 177 8.20 -7.07 2.71
C LEU A 177 9.38 -6.42 3.43
N ARG A 178 10.46 -7.16 3.68
CA ARG A 178 11.69 -6.65 4.31
C ARG A 178 12.44 -5.65 3.42
N SER A 179 12.51 -5.93 2.13
CA SER A 179 13.36 -5.19 1.20
C SER A 179 12.67 -3.96 0.60
N HIS A 180 11.37 -4.06 0.30
CA HIS A 180 10.68 -3.08 -0.55
C HIS A 180 9.48 -2.42 0.10
N PHE A 181 9.04 -2.89 1.27
CA PHE A 181 7.85 -2.38 1.92
C PHE A 181 8.10 -1.90 3.35
N VAL A 182 7.22 -1.00 3.77
CA VAL A 182 7.06 -0.52 5.13
C VAL A 182 5.75 -1.13 5.62
N LEU A 183 5.84 -2.16 6.45
CA LEU A 183 4.67 -2.93 6.90
C LEU A 183 4.12 -2.32 8.19
N TRP A 184 2.91 -1.77 8.15
CA TRP A 184 2.24 -1.23 9.33
C TRP A 184 1.00 -2.06 9.68
N PRO A 185 0.91 -2.63 10.90
CA PRO A 185 -0.19 -3.48 11.30
C PRO A 185 -1.30 -2.76 12.08
N TRP A 186 -2.52 -3.26 11.98
CA TRP A 186 -3.58 -2.97 12.93
C TRP A 186 -4.60 -4.10 13.03
N ASP A 187 -5.21 -4.24 14.20
CA ASP A 187 -6.28 -5.20 14.47
C ASP A 187 -7.61 -4.46 14.68
N VAL A 188 -8.62 -4.82 13.90
CA VAL A 188 -9.99 -4.25 13.98
C VAL A 188 -11.02 -5.25 14.51
N THR A 189 -10.58 -6.33 15.16
CA THR A 189 -11.46 -7.33 15.80
C THR A 189 -12.46 -6.67 16.75
N GLU A 190 -11.99 -5.71 17.54
CA GLU A 190 -12.77 -4.96 18.51
C GLU A 190 -13.13 -3.56 17.99
N LYS A 191 -14.37 -3.13 18.25
CA LYS A 191 -14.88 -1.83 17.79
C LYS A 191 -14.14 -0.63 18.41
N VAL A 192 -13.51 -0.81 19.56
CA VAL A 192 -12.63 0.21 20.16
C VAL A 192 -11.40 0.43 19.25
N ASN A 193 -10.76 -0.66 18.82
CA ASN A 193 -9.58 -0.60 17.96
C ASN A 193 -9.93 -0.09 16.56
N GLU A 194 -11.12 -0.43 16.03
CA GLU A 194 -11.63 0.13 14.78
C GLU A 194 -11.76 1.66 14.86
N ARG A 195 -12.35 2.19 15.95
CA ARG A 195 -12.46 3.65 16.17
C ARG A 195 -11.10 4.33 16.32
N MET A 196 -10.14 3.69 17.00
CA MET A 196 -8.77 4.21 17.11
C MET A 196 -8.09 4.28 15.74
N LEU A 197 -8.26 3.27 14.89
CA LEU A 197 -7.77 3.29 13.51
C LEU A 197 -8.38 4.44 12.73
N MET A 198 -9.69 4.64 12.80
CA MET A 198 -10.38 5.73 12.08
C MET A 198 -9.88 7.11 12.53
N ASN A 199 -9.64 7.28 13.83
CA ASN A 199 -9.04 8.52 14.35
C ASN A 199 -7.61 8.73 13.82
N GLU A 200 -6.78 7.68 13.78
CA GLU A 200 -5.43 7.78 13.23
C GLU A 200 -5.43 8.08 11.72
N LEU A 201 -6.33 7.46 10.96
CA LEU A 201 -6.50 7.70 9.53
C LEU A 201 -6.94 9.12 9.20
N SER A 202 -7.68 9.78 10.10
CA SER A 202 -8.11 11.18 9.93
C SER A 202 -6.94 12.16 9.82
N ARG A 203 -5.76 11.77 10.33
CA ARG A 203 -4.52 12.56 10.32
C ARG A 203 -3.62 12.23 9.12
N CYS A 204 -3.97 11.17 8.37
CA CYS A 204 -3.19 10.67 7.24
C CYS A 204 -3.67 11.26 5.90
N PRO A 205 -2.92 11.09 4.79
CA PRO A 205 -3.36 11.53 3.46
C PRO A 205 -4.72 10.92 3.09
N ARG A 206 -5.63 11.73 2.54
CA ARG A 206 -7.06 11.38 2.32
C ARG A 206 -7.28 10.02 1.64
N GLU A 207 -6.40 9.60 0.73
CA GLU A 207 -6.54 8.34 0.00
C GLU A 207 -6.53 7.11 0.92
N ILE A 208 -5.65 7.07 1.92
CA ILE A 208 -5.55 5.91 2.83
C ILE A 208 -6.81 5.79 3.68
N SER A 209 -7.29 6.92 4.22
CA SER A 209 -8.54 6.98 4.97
C SER A 209 -9.72 6.52 4.11
N ARG A 210 -9.83 6.99 2.86
CA ARG A 210 -10.89 6.59 1.93
C ARG A 210 -10.88 5.08 1.65
N VAL A 211 -9.72 4.52 1.34
CA VAL A 211 -9.58 3.10 0.99
C VAL A 211 -9.88 2.21 2.20
N VAL A 212 -9.32 2.53 3.37
CA VAL A 212 -9.52 1.70 4.57
C VAL A 212 -10.95 1.80 5.08
N THR A 213 -11.58 2.99 5.04
CA THR A 213 -13.01 3.13 5.37
C THR A 213 -13.86 2.22 4.49
N ALA A 214 -13.61 2.21 3.17
CA ALA A 214 -14.33 1.34 2.25
C ALA A 214 -14.10 -0.15 2.55
N VAL A 215 -12.91 -0.56 3.00
CA VAL A 215 -12.65 -1.93 3.48
C VAL A 215 -13.54 -2.25 4.68
N LEU A 216 -13.54 -1.40 5.70
CA LEU A 216 -14.27 -1.62 6.95
C LEU A 216 -15.80 -1.61 6.74
N GLU A 217 -16.33 -0.76 5.86
CA GLU A 217 -17.75 -0.76 5.50
C GLU A 217 -18.19 -2.01 4.73
N GLN A 218 -17.27 -2.67 4.01
CA GLN A 218 -17.57 -3.93 3.31
C GLN A 218 -17.55 -5.14 4.25
N VAL A 219 -16.76 -5.07 5.32
CA VAL A 219 -16.59 -6.14 6.31
C VAL A 219 -17.87 -6.45 7.07
N ASP A 220 -18.69 -5.44 7.37
CA ASP A 220 -19.99 -5.66 8.02
C ASP A 220 -20.88 -6.62 7.18
N ARG A 221 -20.55 -6.83 5.90
CA ARG A 221 -21.21 -7.80 5.00
C ARG A 221 -20.47 -9.13 4.86
N ASN A 222 -19.14 -9.17 5.03
CA ASN A 222 -18.34 -10.40 4.94
C ASN A 222 -16.99 -10.26 5.67
N VAL A 223 -16.89 -10.84 6.87
CA VAL A 223 -15.67 -10.83 7.69
C VAL A 223 -14.55 -11.73 7.14
N ASP A 224 -14.89 -12.71 6.31
CA ASP A 224 -13.94 -13.68 5.74
C ASP A 224 -13.07 -13.08 4.64
N LEU A 225 -13.24 -11.79 4.33
CA LEU A 225 -12.29 -11.06 3.48
C LEU A 225 -10.99 -10.73 4.23
N PHE A 226 -11.04 -10.66 5.56
CA PHE A 226 -9.83 -10.46 6.35
C PHE A 226 -8.93 -11.69 6.35
N PRO A 227 -7.62 -11.50 6.62
CA PRO A 227 -6.96 -10.20 6.76
C PRO A 227 -6.70 -9.53 5.40
N PHE A 228 -6.48 -8.22 5.42
CA PHE A 228 -6.09 -7.44 4.23
C PHE A 228 -4.63 -7.02 4.30
N LEU A 229 -3.93 -7.06 3.18
CA LEU A 229 -2.66 -6.37 2.97
C LEU A 229 -2.85 -5.37 1.83
N ILE A 230 -2.89 -4.08 2.15
CA ILE A 230 -3.19 -3.03 1.17
C ILE A 230 -1.92 -2.25 0.89
N VAL A 231 -1.54 -2.16 -0.39
CA VAL A 231 -0.29 -1.51 -0.80
C VAL A 231 -0.57 -0.10 -1.30
N PHE A 232 0.19 0.85 -0.78
CA PHE A 232 0.20 2.24 -1.24
C PHE A 232 1.59 2.66 -1.72
N LYS A 233 1.62 3.50 -2.75
CA LYS A 233 2.82 4.16 -3.27
C LYS A 233 2.71 5.68 -3.07
N MET A 234 3.79 6.28 -2.57
CA MET A 234 3.95 7.73 -2.58
C MET A 234 4.22 8.19 -4.02
N MET A 235 3.35 9.05 -4.53
CA MET A 235 3.51 9.64 -5.87
C MET A 235 4.28 10.96 -5.82
N ASN A 236 4.22 11.64 -4.68
CA ASN A 236 4.96 12.83 -4.29
C ASN A 236 4.93 12.92 -2.76
N GLU A 237 5.57 13.94 -2.18
CA GLU A 237 5.65 14.17 -0.73
C GLU A 237 4.29 14.24 0.01
N ARG A 238 3.15 14.30 -0.71
CA ARG A 238 1.83 14.47 -0.08
C ARG A 238 0.73 13.54 -0.62
N GLU A 239 1.01 12.77 -1.66
CA GLU A 239 -0.01 11.99 -2.38
C GLU A 239 0.30 10.50 -2.33
N LEU A 240 -0.43 9.77 -1.49
CA LEU A 240 -0.48 8.31 -1.51
C LEU A 240 -1.50 7.83 -2.55
N LYS A 241 -1.17 6.76 -3.26
CA LYS A 241 -2.11 6.03 -4.12
C LYS A 241 -2.11 4.55 -3.79
N MET A 242 -3.30 3.97 -3.72
CA MET A 242 -3.45 2.53 -3.63
C MET A 242 -2.96 1.88 -4.93
N VAL A 243 -2.05 0.91 -4.81
CA VAL A 243 -1.46 0.20 -5.94
C VAL A 243 -2.13 -1.15 -6.15
N ASP A 244 -2.26 -1.94 -5.10
CA ASP A 244 -2.93 -3.25 -5.11
C ASP A 244 -3.27 -3.69 -3.68
N TYR A 245 -3.87 -4.88 -3.53
CA TYR A 245 -4.21 -5.48 -2.24
C TYR A 245 -4.23 -7.02 -2.32
N THR A 246 -4.14 -7.65 -1.16
CA THR A 246 -4.41 -9.08 -0.98
C THR A 246 -5.44 -9.27 0.14
N THR A 247 -6.18 -10.37 0.10
CA THR A 247 -7.18 -10.75 1.11
C THR A 247 -6.89 -12.13 1.69
N GLY A 248 -7.61 -12.52 2.75
CA GLY A 248 -7.39 -13.80 3.44
C GLY A 248 -7.45 -15.04 2.55
N ALA A 249 -8.21 -15.00 1.46
CA ALA A 249 -8.37 -16.11 0.52
C ALA A 249 -7.20 -16.30 -0.46
N PHE A 250 -6.22 -15.40 -0.47
CA PHE A 250 -5.10 -15.45 -1.43
C PHE A 250 -4.09 -16.51 -1.02
N SER A 251 -3.56 -17.26 -2.00
CA SER A 251 -2.43 -18.16 -1.77
C SER A 251 -1.10 -17.40 -1.64
N PRO A 252 -0.04 -18.03 -1.11
CA PRO A 252 1.28 -17.40 -0.99
C PRO A 252 1.82 -16.92 -2.35
N THR A 253 1.61 -17.71 -3.40
CA THR A 253 2.01 -17.36 -4.77
C THR A 253 1.26 -16.12 -5.27
N GLN A 254 -0.07 -16.08 -5.10
CA GLN A 254 -0.88 -14.94 -5.52
C GLN A 254 -0.49 -13.65 -4.78
N ALA A 255 -0.26 -13.74 -3.46
CA ALA A 255 0.18 -12.58 -2.68
C ALA A 255 1.56 -12.09 -3.13
N ARG A 256 2.49 -13.02 -3.40
CA ARG A 256 3.83 -12.69 -3.90
C ARG A 256 3.77 -12.01 -5.27
N GLU A 257 3.01 -12.54 -6.22
CA GLU A 257 2.84 -11.95 -7.57
C GLU A 257 2.29 -10.52 -7.49
N LYS A 258 1.31 -10.31 -6.61
CA LYS A 258 0.73 -8.99 -6.34
C LYS A 258 1.74 -7.99 -5.79
N LEU A 259 2.59 -8.42 -4.86
CA LEU A 259 3.65 -7.57 -4.31
C LEU A 259 4.71 -7.24 -5.37
N ILE A 260 5.08 -8.20 -6.22
CA ILE A 260 5.99 -7.96 -7.34
C ILE A 260 5.39 -6.95 -8.32
N SER A 261 4.14 -7.11 -8.73
CA SER A 261 3.51 -6.16 -9.66
C SER A 261 3.41 -4.74 -9.09
N CYS A 262 3.31 -4.61 -7.77
CA CYS A 262 3.34 -3.30 -7.13
C CYS A 262 4.69 -2.59 -7.31
N MET A 263 5.78 -3.33 -7.50
CA MET A 263 7.13 -2.80 -7.63
C MET A 263 7.41 -2.17 -9.01
N ASP A 264 6.75 -2.67 -10.04
CA ASP A 264 6.97 -2.27 -11.44
C ASP A 264 6.16 -1.03 -11.88
N ASP A 265 5.20 -0.60 -11.04
CA ASP A 265 4.42 0.64 -11.18
C ASP A 265 5.08 1.84 -10.51
#